data_AF-A0A8T2PTZ5-F1
#
_entry.id   AF-A0A8T2PTZ5-F1
#
_cell.length_a   1.000
_cell.length_b   1.000
_cell.length_c   1.000
_cell.angle_alpha   90.00
_cell.angle_beta   90.00
_cell.angle_gamma   90.00
#
_symmetry.space_group_name_H-M   'P 1'
#
loop_
_entity.id
_entity.type
_entity.pdbx_description
1 polymer ?
#
loop_
_entity_poly.entity_id
_entity_poly.type
_entity_poly.pdbx_seq_one_letter_code
_entity_poly.pdbx_strand_id
1 'polypeptide(L)'
;MNLRSCVSRVAMDTLGIMYTHLQKRMDPMLEATVTALLNKVGVANEFIRQDVDAALDCMVQNCTATAAIKALLAGGLRHLNNVVRKCTAQHLSTLVERTGADLVLSEVKGITESILPAIASLARDSSQEVRHFGRKMLFFLASNSQFTTMMKRYIPEKDIPEVLKITNKTQEFTKAQTSSPKAVRKCALPAIGAVQTPAKTKTYSVAEREDYVEAMRAQMGSKDFQQRVKAIDKIVADCKEKPSFVAACKFPVFDAIVARLNESNRKINQHTLEALQTIIPLLKDDMAQVLNILVPAIVDNHLNSKIQAIHEAADGALSSLVCHLDNALLLSIFCTKAQTLSGNAKGHLTEMVAVMVTELYPRKPQMVEQKVLPLLWKLLASSTNKGPTTTLCYALYLQMGEDLRQFAAPQSMDVHKALIQMMRTF
;
A
#
# COMPACT_ATOMS: atom_id res chain seq x y z
N MET A 1 -4.56 -15.96 18.67
CA MET A 1 -4.63 -16.37 17.24
C MET A 1 -5.11 -17.81 17.14
N ASN A 2 -5.95 -18.15 16.17
CA ASN A 2 -6.40 -19.53 15.92
C ASN A 2 -5.31 -20.30 15.14
N LEU A 3 -4.95 -21.51 15.59
CA LEU A 3 -3.86 -22.29 14.99
C LEU A 3 -4.11 -22.59 13.49
N ARG A 4 -5.38 -22.78 13.11
CA ARG A 4 -5.77 -23.02 11.70
C ARG A 4 -5.56 -21.78 10.82
N SER A 5 -5.74 -20.57 11.36
CA SER A 5 -5.46 -19.35 10.60
C SER A 5 -3.96 -19.16 10.42
N CYS A 6 -3.14 -19.45 11.44
CA CYS A 6 -1.68 -19.32 11.32
C CYS A 6 -1.10 -20.21 10.21
N VAL A 7 -1.48 -21.50 10.19
CA VAL A 7 -1.04 -22.44 9.15
C VAL A 7 -1.52 -22.02 7.76
N SER A 8 -2.76 -21.53 7.64
CA SER A 8 -3.29 -21.05 6.36
C SER A 8 -2.49 -19.87 5.81
N ARG A 9 -2.06 -18.94 6.68
CA ARG A 9 -1.29 -17.75 6.27
C ARG A 9 0.10 -18.12 5.78
N VAL A 10 0.83 -18.96 6.54
CA VAL A 10 2.15 -19.46 6.13
C VAL A 10 2.08 -20.21 4.79
N ALA A 11 1.00 -20.97 4.55
CA ALA A 11 0.80 -21.64 3.27
C ALA A 11 0.58 -20.65 2.10
N MET A 12 -0.15 -19.55 2.34
CA MET A 12 -0.36 -18.49 1.33
C MET A 12 0.94 -17.75 1.01
N ASP A 13 1.70 -17.38 2.04
CA ASP A 13 3.00 -16.73 1.88
C ASP A 13 3.96 -17.63 1.08
N THR A 14 3.98 -18.93 1.42
CA THR A 14 4.78 -19.92 0.69
C THR A 14 4.35 -20.03 -0.77
N LEU A 15 3.05 -20.04 -1.06
CA LEU A 15 2.55 -20.02 -2.44
C LEU A 15 2.98 -18.75 -3.19
N GLY A 16 2.95 -17.58 -2.54
CA GLY A 16 3.45 -16.32 -3.09
C GLY A 16 4.94 -16.39 -3.48
N ILE A 17 5.76 -16.96 -2.61
CA ILE A 17 7.19 -17.22 -2.86
C ILE A 17 7.36 -18.19 -4.04
N MET A 18 6.57 -19.27 -4.09
CA MET A 18 6.61 -20.23 -5.19
C MET A 18 6.25 -19.60 -6.53
N TYR A 19 5.21 -18.75 -6.60
CA TYR A 19 4.87 -18.03 -7.82
C TYR A 19 6.02 -17.13 -8.28
N THR A 20 6.68 -16.45 -7.35
CA THR A 20 7.77 -15.52 -7.62
C THR A 20 9.01 -16.23 -8.19
N HIS A 21 9.37 -17.39 -7.64
CA HIS A 21 10.60 -18.08 -8.03
C HIS A 21 10.43 -19.17 -9.09
N LEU A 22 9.29 -19.86 -9.13
CA LEU A 22 9.06 -20.94 -10.11
C LEU A 22 8.50 -20.42 -11.44
N GLN A 23 7.77 -19.30 -11.41
CA GLN A 23 7.26 -18.59 -12.59
C GLN A 23 6.55 -19.55 -13.56
N LYS A 24 7.03 -19.69 -14.80
CA LYS A 24 6.49 -20.59 -15.83
C LYS A 24 6.42 -22.06 -15.40
N ARG A 25 7.29 -22.52 -14.50
CA ARG A 25 7.24 -23.90 -13.99
C ARG A 25 6.03 -24.14 -13.09
N MET A 26 5.42 -23.09 -12.57
CA MET A 26 4.22 -23.16 -11.74
C MET A 26 2.93 -23.22 -12.57
N ASP A 27 2.98 -22.88 -13.87
CA ASP A 27 1.82 -22.83 -14.77
C ASP A 27 0.91 -24.07 -14.71
N PRO A 28 1.42 -25.32 -14.65
CA PRO A 28 0.57 -26.51 -14.57
C PRO A 28 -0.23 -26.63 -13.27
N MET A 29 0.22 -25.97 -12.20
CA MET A 29 -0.39 -26.04 -10.87
C MET A 29 -1.32 -24.86 -10.58
N LEU A 30 -1.30 -23.81 -11.43
CA LEU A 30 -2.05 -22.56 -11.17
C LEU A 30 -3.54 -22.79 -11.00
N GLU A 31 -4.15 -23.64 -11.81
CA GLU A 31 -5.60 -23.88 -11.73
C GLU A 31 -6.00 -24.42 -10.34
N ALA A 32 -5.23 -25.37 -9.80
CA ALA A 32 -5.47 -25.94 -8.49
C ALA A 32 -5.21 -24.94 -7.36
N THR A 33 -4.08 -24.22 -7.41
CA THR A 33 -3.69 -23.30 -6.33
C THR A 33 -4.57 -22.05 -6.31
N VAL A 34 -4.90 -21.47 -7.46
CA VAL A 34 -5.82 -20.32 -7.58
C VAL A 34 -7.21 -20.68 -7.11
N THR A 35 -7.73 -21.85 -7.49
CA THR A 35 -9.05 -22.30 -7.02
C THR A 35 -9.08 -22.45 -5.50
N ALA A 36 -8.03 -23.03 -4.90
CA ALA A 36 -7.92 -23.15 -3.45
C ALA A 36 -7.87 -21.77 -2.75
N LEU A 37 -7.10 -20.83 -3.29
CA LEU A 37 -6.99 -19.46 -2.79
C LEU A 37 -8.34 -18.73 -2.89
N LEU A 38 -9.01 -18.78 -4.04
CA LEU A 38 -10.31 -18.13 -4.28
C LEU A 38 -11.42 -18.72 -3.40
N ASN A 39 -11.46 -20.04 -3.20
CA ASN A 39 -12.39 -20.65 -2.26
C ASN A 39 -12.18 -20.15 -0.82
N LYS A 40 -10.91 -19.91 -0.44
CA LYS A 40 -10.57 -19.37 0.88
C LYS A 40 -11.04 -17.92 1.05
N VAL A 41 -10.94 -17.08 0.01
CA VAL A 41 -11.45 -15.70 0.02
C VAL A 41 -12.93 -15.65 0.40
N GLY A 42 -13.72 -16.62 -0.08
CA GLY A 42 -15.16 -16.68 0.16
C GLY A 42 -15.57 -16.92 1.61
N VAL A 43 -14.73 -17.59 2.41
CA VAL A 43 -15.06 -18.01 3.78
C VAL A 43 -14.20 -17.32 4.86
N ALA A 44 -13.15 -16.60 4.47
CA ALA A 44 -12.18 -16.06 5.41
C ALA A 44 -12.44 -14.59 5.82
N ASN A 45 -11.73 -14.14 6.85
CA ASN A 45 -11.73 -12.77 7.36
C ASN A 45 -10.88 -11.83 6.47
N GLU A 46 -10.97 -10.53 6.70
CA GLU A 46 -10.26 -9.52 5.89
C GLU A 46 -8.74 -9.72 5.84
N PHE A 47 -8.11 -10.09 6.96
CA PHE A 47 -6.67 -10.37 7.01
C PHE A 47 -6.26 -11.54 6.11
N ILE A 48 -6.98 -12.66 6.16
CA ILE A 48 -6.69 -13.81 5.29
C ILE A 48 -6.98 -13.46 3.83
N ARG A 49 -8.00 -12.63 3.54
CA ARG A 49 -8.26 -12.15 2.18
C ARG A 49 -7.09 -11.31 1.66
N GLN A 50 -6.48 -10.47 2.50
CA GLN A 50 -5.27 -9.70 2.14
C GLN A 50 -4.08 -10.63 1.85
N ASP A 51 -3.86 -11.67 2.66
CA ASP A 51 -2.78 -12.63 2.40
C ASP A 51 -3.03 -13.41 1.07
N VAL A 52 -4.28 -13.76 0.77
CA VAL A 52 -4.64 -14.36 -0.54
C VAL A 52 -4.41 -13.37 -1.69
N ASP A 53 -4.83 -12.11 -1.53
CA ASP A 53 -4.62 -11.07 -2.55
C ASP A 53 -3.13 -10.87 -2.84
N ALA A 54 -2.28 -10.84 -1.80
CA ALA A 54 -0.83 -10.75 -1.96
C ALA A 54 -0.25 -11.95 -2.74
N ALA A 55 -0.71 -13.18 -2.42
CA ALA A 55 -0.26 -14.37 -3.14
C ALA A 55 -0.71 -14.36 -4.62
N LEU A 56 -1.94 -13.93 -4.89
CA LEU A 56 -2.44 -13.80 -6.27
C LEU A 56 -1.74 -12.66 -7.03
N ASP A 57 -1.37 -11.56 -6.36
CA ASP A 57 -0.55 -10.50 -6.96
C ASP A 57 0.83 -11.02 -7.37
N CYS A 58 1.49 -11.83 -6.52
CA CYS A 58 2.74 -12.50 -6.89
C CYS A 58 2.57 -13.41 -8.12
N MET A 59 1.47 -14.17 -8.20
CA MET A 59 1.15 -14.99 -9.37
C MET A 59 0.97 -14.12 -10.61
N VAL A 60 0.15 -13.08 -10.53
CA VAL A 60 -0.10 -12.17 -11.64
C VAL A 60 1.23 -11.65 -12.15
N GLN A 61 2.10 -11.15 -11.27
CA GLN A 61 3.38 -10.54 -11.62
C GLN A 61 4.37 -11.50 -12.30
N ASN A 62 4.41 -12.78 -11.91
CA ASN A 62 5.54 -13.66 -12.26
C ASN A 62 5.18 -14.86 -13.16
N CYS A 63 3.93 -15.30 -13.20
CA CYS A 63 3.50 -16.45 -14.03
C CYS A 63 3.08 -16.01 -15.45
N THR A 64 2.87 -16.96 -16.35
CA THR A 64 2.46 -16.62 -17.72
C THR A 64 1.02 -16.12 -17.77
N ALA A 65 0.79 -15.03 -18.51
CA ALA A 65 -0.53 -14.38 -18.57
C ALA A 65 -1.64 -15.33 -19.04
N THR A 66 -1.36 -16.18 -20.04
CA THR A 66 -2.32 -17.16 -20.55
C THR A 66 -2.75 -18.18 -19.49
N ALA A 67 -1.81 -18.71 -18.71
CA ALA A 67 -2.10 -19.69 -17.67
C ALA A 67 -2.83 -19.04 -16.49
N ALA A 68 -2.38 -17.86 -16.06
CA ALA A 68 -3.00 -17.11 -14.97
C ALA A 68 -4.44 -16.68 -15.30
N ILE A 69 -4.70 -16.21 -16.52
CA ILE A 69 -6.06 -15.88 -16.99
C ILE A 69 -6.95 -17.12 -16.93
N LYS A 70 -6.51 -18.26 -17.49
CA LYS A 70 -7.30 -19.50 -17.47
C LYS A 70 -7.62 -19.96 -16.04
N ALA A 71 -6.63 -19.93 -15.14
CA ALA A 71 -6.80 -20.33 -13.75
C ALA A 71 -7.79 -19.43 -12.99
N LEU A 72 -7.71 -18.10 -13.15
CA LEU A 72 -8.64 -17.15 -12.54
C LEU A 72 -10.06 -17.31 -13.06
N LEU A 73 -10.21 -17.49 -14.37
CA LEU A 73 -11.52 -17.69 -14.98
C LEU A 73 -12.18 -19.00 -14.51
N ALA A 74 -11.41 -20.08 -14.41
CA ALA A 74 -11.88 -21.37 -13.92
C ALA A 74 -12.33 -21.31 -12.45
N GLY A 75 -11.52 -20.70 -11.58
CA GLY A 75 -11.80 -20.68 -10.14
C GLY A 75 -12.83 -19.62 -9.70
N GLY A 76 -12.97 -18.52 -10.43
CA GLY A 76 -13.56 -17.30 -9.89
C GLY A 76 -14.76 -16.70 -10.61
N LEU A 77 -14.84 -16.85 -11.94
CA LEU A 77 -15.79 -16.09 -12.77
C LEU A 77 -17.26 -16.35 -12.40
N ARG A 78 -17.61 -17.62 -12.14
CA ARG A 78 -19.00 -18.06 -11.88
C ARG A 78 -19.26 -18.38 -10.41
N HIS A 79 -18.39 -17.95 -9.52
CA HIS A 79 -18.51 -18.28 -8.10
C HIS A 79 -19.74 -17.58 -7.48
N LEU A 80 -20.46 -18.25 -6.58
CA LEU A 80 -21.69 -17.72 -5.96
C LEU A 80 -21.41 -16.49 -5.08
N ASN A 81 -20.29 -16.50 -4.37
CA ASN A 81 -19.86 -15.40 -3.50
C ASN A 81 -19.30 -14.21 -4.31
N ASN A 82 -19.87 -13.02 -4.11
CA ASN A 82 -19.48 -11.77 -4.78
C ASN A 82 -18.05 -11.31 -4.44
N VAL A 83 -17.53 -11.61 -3.26
CA VAL A 83 -16.16 -11.27 -2.83
C VAL A 83 -15.14 -12.04 -3.68
N VAL A 84 -15.42 -13.32 -3.96
CA VAL A 84 -14.57 -14.16 -4.81
C VAL A 84 -14.58 -13.65 -6.25
N ARG A 85 -15.76 -13.31 -6.78
CA ARG A 85 -15.89 -12.70 -8.12
C ARG A 85 -15.16 -11.36 -8.21
N LYS A 86 -15.19 -10.54 -7.15
CA LYS A 86 -14.47 -9.26 -7.07
C LYS A 86 -12.96 -9.47 -7.09
N CYS A 87 -12.43 -10.34 -6.22
CA CYS A 87 -11.00 -10.68 -6.18
C CYS A 87 -10.53 -11.17 -7.56
N THR A 88 -11.31 -12.06 -8.18
CA THR A 88 -11.04 -12.53 -9.55
C THR A 88 -11.00 -11.39 -10.56
N ALA A 89 -12.00 -10.51 -10.56
CA ALA A 89 -12.08 -9.39 -11.50
C ALA A 89 -10.95 -8.37 -11.32
N GLN A 90 -10.50 -8.15 -10.08
CA GLN A 90 -9.39 -7.26 -9.75
C GLN A 90 -8.07 -7.79 -10.34
N HIS A 91 -7.72 -9.05 -10.03
CA HIS A 91 -6.49 -9.69 -10.54
C HIS A 91 -6.51 -9.85 -12.06
N LEU A 92 -7.70 -10.10 -12.64
CA LEU A 92 -7.89 -10.13 -14.08
C LEU A 92 -7.66 -8.76 -14.73
N SER A 93 -8.12 -7.67 -14.10
CA SER A 93 -7.86 -6.31 -14.58
C SER A 93 -6.37 -6.01 -14.63
N THR A 94 -5.62 -6.37 -13.59
CA THR A 94 -4.17 -6.20 -13.53
C THR A 94 -3.46 -7.02 -14.62
N LEU A 95 -3.90 -8.26 -14.88
CA LEU A 95 -3.36 -9.08 -15.97
C LEU A 95 -3.62 -8.49 -17.35
N VAL A 96 -4.84 -8.00 -17.60
CA VAL A 96 -5.21 -7.39 -18.89
C VAL A 96 -4.42 -6.11 -19.14
N GLU A 97 -4.24 -5.26 -18.12
CA GLU A 97 -3.42 -4.04 -18.21
C GLU A 97 -1.96 -4.36 -18.50
N ARG A 98 -1.40 -5.41 -17.87
CA ARG A 98 0.00 -5.82 -18.08
C ARG A 98 0.26 -6.54 -19.40
N THR A 99 -0.69 -7.35 -19.85
CA THR A 99 -0.60 -8.06 -21.14
C THR A 99 -0.72 -7.08 -22.30
N GLY A 100 -1.46 -5.98 -22.10
CA GLY A 100 -1.70 -4.94 -23.10
C GLY A 100 -2.89 -5.29 -24.01
N ALA A 101 -3.60 -4.26 -24.46
CA ALA A 101 -4.80 -4.42 -25.28
C ALA A 101 -4.49 -5.09 -26.64
N ASP A 102 -3.31 -4.82 -27.22
CA ASP A 102 -2.90 -5.39 -28.51
C ASP A 102 -2.74 -6.90 -28.45
N LEU A 103 -2.13 -7.45 -27.39
CA LEU A 103 -1.92 -8.89 -27.25
C LEU A 103 -3.21 -9.62 -26.85
N VAL A 104 -4.05 -8.98 -26.02
CA VAL A 104 -5.36 -9.52 -25.63
C VAL A 104 -6.34 -9.58 -26.81
N LEU A 105 -6.26 -8.60 -27.72
CA LEU A 105 -7.13 -8.52 -28.91
C LEU A 105 -6.48 -9.09 -30.18
N SER A 106 -5.23 -9.56 -30.09
CA SER A 106 -4.54 -10.26 -31.18
C SER A 106 -5.22 -11.61 -31.47
N GLU A 107 -5.09 -12.11 -32.71
CA GLU A 107 -5.63 -13.42 -33.13
C GLU A 107 -4.92 -14.63 -32.48
N VAL A 108 -4.29 -14.46 -31.32
CA VAL A 108 -3.72 -15.55 -30.52
C VAL A 108 -4.88 -16.37 -29.94
N LYS A 109 -5.28 -17.38 -30.72
CA LYS A 109 -6.33 -18.36 -30.38
C LYS A 109 -6.11 -18.91 -28.97
N GLY A 110 -7.03 -18.56 -28.07
CA GLY A 110 -7.10 -19.09 -26.69
C GLY A 110 -7.20 -18.04 -25.59
N ILE A 111 -6.50 -16.90 -25.70
CA ILE A 111 -6.60 -15.82 -24.69
C ILE A 111 -7.87 -15.02 -24.97
N THR A 112 -8.00 -14.51 -26.19
CA THR A 112 -9.12 -13.66 -26.63
C THR A 112 -10.47 -14.36 -26.52
N GLU A 113 -10.52 -15.66 -26.83
CA GLU A 113 -11.73 -16.49 -26.79
C GLU A 113 -12.29 -16.66 -25.37
N SER A 114 -11.41 -16.72 -24.37
CA SER A 114 -11.79 -16.93 -22.97
C SER A 114 -12.00 -15.62 -22.22
N ILE A 115 -11.17 -14.60 -22.49
CA ILE A 115 -11.17 -13.34 -21.74
C ILE A 115 -12.31 -12.40 -22.14
N LEU A 116 -12.64 -12.27 -23.44
CA LEU A 116 -13.66 -11.31 -23.90
C LEU A 116 -15.06 -11.64 -23.36
N PRO A 117 -15.56 -12.89 -23.44
CA PRO A 117 -16.83 -13.25 -22.83
C PRO A 117 -16.83 -13.06 -21.31
N ALA A 118 -15.70 -13.33 -20.66
CA ALA A 118 -15.55 -13.16 -19.22
C ALA A 118 -15.66 -11.68 -18.81
N ILE A 119 -14.96 -10.78 -19.50
CA ILE A 119 -15.04 -9.34 -19.25
C ILE A 119 -16.48 -8.83 -19.47
N ALA A 120 -17.14 -9.27 -20.54
CA ALA A 120 -18.53 -8.90 -20.82
C ALA A 120 -19.51 -9.40 -19.74
N SER A 121 -19.24 -10.58 -19.16
CA SER A 121 -19.99 -11.11 -18.01
C SER A 121 -19.74 -10.28 -16.75
N LEU A 122 -18.47 -9.96 -16.43
CA LEU A 122 -18.09 -9.19 -15.24
C LEU A 122 -18.65 -7.76 -15.27
N ALA A 123 -18.67 -7.12 -16.44
CA ALA A 123 -19.23 -5.78 -16.62
C ALA A 123 -20.74 -5.69 -16.34
N ARG A 124 -21.43 -6.85 -16.40
CA ARG A 124 -22.86 -7.03 -16.14
C ARG A 124 -23.16 -7.80 -14.85
N ASP A 125 -22.15 -8.01 -14.00
CA ASP A 125 -22.33 -8.72 -12.74
C ASP A 125 -23.37 -8.02 -11.84
N SER A 126 -24.01 -8.76 -10.93
CA SER A 126 -24.96 -8.21 -9.97
C SER A 126 -24.29 -7.30 -8.93
N SER A 127 -23.01 -7.52 -8.63
CA SER A 127 -22.22 -6.70 -7.69
C SER A 127 -21.62 -5.46 -8.36
N GLN A 128 -21.78 -4.29 -7.71
CA GLN A 128 -21.23 -3.02 -8.20
C GLN A 128 -19.69 -3.04 -8.29
N GLU A 129 -19.01 -3.65 -7.33
CA GLU A 129 -17.54 -3.71 -7.30
C GLU A 129 -17.00 -4.59 -8.44
N VAL A 130 -17.67 -5.69 -8.75
CA VAL A 130 -17.31 -6.58 -9.86
C VAL A 130 -17.53 -5.87 -11.20
N ARG A 131 -18.67 -5.17 -11.35
CA ARG A 131 -18.95 -4.34 -12.53
C ARG A 131 -17.90 -3.26 -12.73
N HIS A 132 -17.39 -2.64 -11.67
CA HIS A 132 -16.37 -1.60 -11.76
C HIS A 132 -15.12 -2.12 -12.47
N PHE A 133 -14.55 -3.25 -12.03
CA PHE A 133 -13.38 -3.85 -12.68
C PHE A 133 -13.70 -4.36 -14.10
N GLY A 134 -14.86 -4.97 -14.31
CA GLY A 134 -15.32 -5.38 -15.65
C GLY A 134 -15.36 -4.20 -16.65
N ARG A 135 -15.89 -3.05 -16.21
CA ARG A 135 -15.96 -1.82 -17.02
C ARG A 135 -14.59 -1.20 -17.24
N LYS A 136 -13.71 -1.24 -16.24
CA LYS A 136 -12.31 -0.78 -16.36
C LYS A 136 -11.59 -1.53 -17.48
N MET A 137 -11.72 -2.86 -17.51
CA MET A 137 -11.14 -3.70 -18.56
C MET A 137 -11.77 -3.41 -19.94
N LEU A 138 -13.10 -3.29 -20.04
CA LEU A 138 -13.74 -2.92 -21.31
C LEU A 138 -13.25 -1.57 -21.83
N PHE A 139 -13.11 -0.58 -20.97
CA PHE A 139 -12.62 0.74 -21.35
C PHE A 139 -11.17 0.68 -21.86
N PHE A 140 -10.31 -0.04 -21.16
CA PHE A 140 -8.92 -0.25 -21.56
C PHE A 140 -8.84 -0.91 -22.96
N LEU A 141 -9.63 -1.97 -23.20
CA LEU A 141 -9.67 -2.65 -24.49
C LEU A 141 -10.33 -1.82 -25.60
N ALA A 142 -11.35 -1.01 -25.27
CA ALA A 142 -12.07 -0.16 -26.23
C ALA A 142 -11.22 0.96 -26.85
N SER A 143 -10.05 1.24 -26.27
CA SER A 143 -9.07 2.16 -26.85
C SER A 143 -8.38 1.58 -28.10
N ASN A 144 -8.53 0.28 -28.36
CA ASN A 144 -7.92 -0.41 -29.50
C ASN A 144 -8.86 -0.48 -30.70
N SER A 145 -8.31 -0.25 -31.91
CA SER A 145 -9.05 -0.35 -33.18
C SER A 145 -9.67 -1.73 -33.46
N GLN A 146 -9.07 -2.81 -32.95
CA GLN A 146 -9.53 -4.19 -33.17
C GLN A 146 -10.65 -4.64 -32.22
N PHE A 147 -10.94 -3.86 -31.17
CA PHE A 147 -11.90 -4.22 -30.13
C PHE A 147 -13.30 -4.52 -30.69
N THR A 148 -13.82 -3.63 -31.54
CA THR A 148 -15.16 -3.78 -32.13
C THR A 148 -15.27 -5.04 -32.99
N THR A 149 -14.20 -5.39 -33.71
CA THR A 149 -14.13 -6.59 -34.55
C THR A 149 -14.11 -7.86 -33.71
N MET A 150 -13.27 -7.88 -32.67
CA MET A 150 -13.14 -9.05 -31.80
C MET A 150 -14.37 -9.26 -30.90
N MET A 151 -15.01 -8.19 -30.46
CA MET A 151 -16.29 -8.27 -29.75
C MET A 151 -17.36 -8.98 -30.58
N LYS A 152 -17.53 -8.60 -31.85
CA LYS A 152 -18.53 -9.22 -32.75
C LYS A 152 -18.27 -10.71 -32.99
N ARG A 153 -17.01 -11.14 -32.87
CA ARG A 153 -16.59 -12.53 -33.11
C ARG A 153 -16.76 -13.44 -31.90
N TYR A 154 -16.53 -12.94 -30.69
CA TYR A 154 -16.45 -13.77 -29.48
C TYR A 154 -17.57 -13.53 -28.45
N ILE A 155 -18.31 -12.43 -28.55
CA ILE A 155 -19.44 -12.13 -27.64
C ILE A 155 -20.77 -12.48 -28.34
N PRO A 156 -21.72 -13.13 -27.64
CA PRO A 156 -23.05 -13.39 -28.20
C PRO A 156 -23.73 -12.10 -28.69
N GLU A 157 -24.35 -12.12 -29.87
CA GLU A 157 -24.94 -10.92 -30.50
C GLU A 157 -25.95 -10.19 -29.60
N LYS A 158 -26.63 -10.92 -28.71
CA LYS A 158 -27.59 -10.38 -27.74
C LYS A 158 -26.95 -9.41 -26.73
N ASP A 159 -25.67 -9.62 -26.42
CA ASP A 159 -24.95 -8.91 -25.37
C ASP A 159 -24.16 -7.70 -25.90
N ILE A 160 -23.89 -7.67 -27.20
CA ILE A 160 -23.10 -6.63 -27.87
C ILE A 160 -23.68 -5.22 -27.64
N PRO A 161 -25.00 -4.95 -27.81
CA PRO A 161 -25.55 -3.61 -27.66
C PRO A 161 -25.43 -3.08 -26.23
N GLU A 162 -25.60 -3.96 -25.24
CA GLU A 162 -25.51 -3.60 -23.83
C GLU A 162 -24.06 -3.30 -23.44
N VAL A 163 -23.11 -4.13 -23.88
CA VAL A 163 -21.67 -3.91 -23.63
C VAL A 163 -21.19 -2.62 -24.31
N LEU A 164 -21.58 -2.34 -25.56
CA LEU A 164 -21.25 -1.08 -26.24
C LEU A 164 -21.85 0.14 -25.52
N LYS A 165 -23.07 0.05 -25.01
CA LYS A 165 -23.70 1.10 -24.20
C LYS A 165 -22.92 1.35 -22.91
N ILE A 166 -22.44 0.29 -22.26
CA ILE A 166 -21.60 0.38 -21.05
C ILE A 166 -20.25 1.04 -21.37
N THR A 167 -19.62 0.65 -22.48
CA THR A 167 -18.34 1.22 -22.94
C THR A 167 -18.48 2.72 -23.27
N ASN A 168 -19.50 3.10 -24.04
CA ASN A 168 -19.74 4.50 -24.44
C ASN A 168 -20.07 5.40 -23.25
N LYS A 169 -20.94 4.94 -22.33
CA LYS A 169 -21.22 5.67 -21.08
C LYS A 169 -19.96 5.91 -20.27
N THR A 170 -19.00 4.98 -20.30
CA THR A 170 -17.74 5.10 -19.53
C THR A 170 -16.75 6.07 -20.21
N GLN A 171 -16.80 6.24 -21.54
CA GLN A 171 -16.00 7.23 -22.29
C GLN A 171 -16.45 8.69 -22.10
N GLU A 172 -17.74 8.94 -21.87
CA GLU A 172 -18.27 10.30 -21.63
C GLU A 172 -17.80 10.89 -20.29
N PHE A 173 -17.54 10.07 -19.27
CA PHE A 173 -17.04 10.54 -17.97
C PHE A 173 -15.57 11.01 -17.99
N THR A 174 -14.76 10.57 -18.97
CA THR A 174 -13.31 10.88 -19.05
C THR A 174 -12.97 12.00 -20.03
N LYS A 175 -13.77 12.22 -21.09
CA LYS A 175 -13.62 13.39 -21.97
C LYS A 175 -13.89 14.73 -21.26
N ALA A 176 -14.66 14.72 -20.18
CA ALA A 176 -14.92 15.91 -19.35
C ALA A 176 -13.74 16.30 -18.42
N GLN A 177 -12.66 15.51 -18.35
CA GLN A 177 -11.49 15.79 -17.49
C GLN A 177 -10.22 16.16 -18.26
N THR A 178 -10.27 16.24 -19.60
CA THR A 178 -9.11 16.53 -20.47
C THR A 178 -9.36 17.67 -21.46
N SER A 179 -9.85 18.82 -20.99
CA SER A 179 -9.65 20.07 -21.71
C SER A 179 -9.55 21.27 -20.76
N SER A 180 -8.43 22.00 -20.85
CA SER A 180 -8.32 23.42 -20.49
C SER A 180 -7.88 24.14 -21.77
N PRO A 181 -8.32 25.39 -22.06
CA PRO A 181 -7.71 26.58 -21.44
C PRO A 181 -8.59 27.87 -21.28
N LYS A 182 -8.21 28.68 -20.28
CA LYS A 182 -8.25 30.17 -20.16
C LYS A 182 -9.56 31.01 -20.25
N ALA A 183 -9.68 31.90 -19.24
CA ALA A 183 -10.22 33.29 -19.23
C ALA A 183 -11.67 33.62 -18.78
N VAL A 184 -11.73 34.29 -17.61
CA VAL A 184 -12.47 35.54 -17.25
C VAL A 184 -14.02 35.62 -17.34
N ARG A 185 -14.65 35.77 -16.13
CA ARG A 185 -15.92 36.48 -15.76
C ARG A 185 -17.24 35.99 -16.42
N LYS A 186 -18.40 35.90 -15.78
CA LYS A 186 -19.09 36.69 -14.72
C LYS A 186 -20.30 35.86 -14.19
N CYS A 187 -20.81 36.25 -13.02
CA CYS A 187 -21.93 35.70 -12.25
C CYS A 187 -23.24 35.38 -13.01
N ALA A 188 -23.94 34.31 -12.60
CA ALA A 188 -25.36 34.31 -12.15
C ALA A 188 -25.81 32.89 -11.71
N LEU A 189 -26.33 32.78 -10.48
CA LEU A 189 -27.25 31.72 -10.02
C LEU A 189 -28.70 32.12 -10.44
N PRO A 190 -29.72 31.23 -10.53
CA PRO A 190 -29.96 30.13 -9.58
C PRO A 190 -30.64 28.81 -10.10
N ALA A 191 -30.61 27.83 -9.19
CA ALA A 191 -31.64 26.82 -8.87
C ALA A 191 -31.86 25.53 -9.71
N ILE A 192 -31.39 24.42 -9.12
CA ILE A 192 -32.06 23.13 -8.79
C ILE A 192 -32.30 22.11 -9.93
N GLY A 193 -31.64 20.95 -9.78
CA GLY A 193 -32.02 19.68 -10.43
C GLY A 193 -30.90 18.63 -10.40
N ALA A 194 -30.81 17.86 -9.31
CA ALA A 194 -29.74 16.91 -9.03
C ALA A 194 -29.67 15.72 -9.99
N VAL A 195 -28.48 15.41 -10.53
CA VAL A 195 -28.06 14.04 -10.92
C VAL A 195 -26.57 13.88 -10.61
N GLN A 196 -26.23 12.86 -9.80
CA GLN A 196 -24.94 12.67 -9.14
C GLN A 196 -23.96 11.85 -9.98
N THR A 197 -22.74 12.36 -10.08
CA THR A 197 -21.51 11.73 -10.60
C THR A 197 -20.84 10.82 -9.55
N PRO A 198 -19.96 9.88 -9.94
CA PRO A 198 -19.48 8.83 -9.03
C PRO A 198 -18.34 9.32 -8.11
N ALA A 199 -18.40 8.85 -6.87
CA ALA A 199 -17.48 9.06 -5.75
C ALA A 199 -17.35 10.51 -5.24
N LYS A 200 -18.40 10.97 -4.53
CA LYS A 200 -18.33 12.11 -3.64
C LYS A 200 -17.17 11.92 -2.65
N THR A 201 -16.09 12.67 -2.79
CA THR A 201 -15.42 13.23 -1.61
C THR A 201 -16.52 13.93 -0.83
N LYS A 202 -16.90 13.42 0.34
CA LYS A 202 -17.75 14.17 1.26
C LYS A 202 -17.03 15.50 1.52
N THR A 203 -17.51 16.59 0.93
CA THR A 203 -17.03 17.92 1.28
C THR A 203 -17.61 18.24 2.64
N TYR A 204 -16.83 17.95 3.67
CA TYR A 204 -17.18 18.30 5.03
C TYR A 204 -17.17 19.81 5.18
N SER A 205 -18.19 20.37 5.83
CA SER A 205 -18.23 21.81 6.07
C SER A 205 -17.04 22.23 6.95
N VAL A 206 -16.65 23.50 6.84
CA VAL A 206 -15.59 24.06 7.70
C VAL A 206 -16.04 23.99 9.16
N ALA A 207 -17.30 24.35 9.44
CA ALA A 207 -17.89 24.31 10.78
C ALA A 207 -17.85 22.90 11.42
N GLU A 208 -18.26 21.85 10.70
CA GLU A 208 -18.21 20.48 11.24
C GLU A 208 -16.79 20.03 11.60
N ARG A 209 -15.79 20.49 10.83
CA ARG A 209 -14.39 20.19 11.10
C ARG A 209 -13.87 20.97 12.31
N GLU A 210 -14.24 22.23 12.44
CA GLU A 210 -13.91 23.06 13.61
C GLU A 210 -14.54 22.51 14.89
N ASP A 211 -15.82 22.18 14.87
CA ASP A 211 -16.53 21.59 16.01
C ASP A 211 -15.92 20.24 16.43
N TYR A 212 -15.55 19.42 15.44
CA TYR A 212 -14.86 18.16 15.70
C TYR A 212 -13.50 18.38 16.37
N VAL A 213 -12.69 19.29 15.83
CA VAL A 213 -11.36 19.58 16.32
C VAL A 213 -11.43 20.16 17.74
N GLU A 214 -12.39 21.06 18.01
CA GLU A 214 -12.57 21.66 19.33
C GLU A 214 -13.00 20.62 20.36
N ALA A 215 -14.00 19.79 20.03
CA ALA A 215 -14.44 18.71 20.91
C ALA A 215 -13.31 17.69 21.19
N MET A 216 -12.53 17.32 20.15
CA MET A 216 -11.38 16.45 20.28
C MET A 216 -10.31 17.06 21.19
N ARG A 217 -9.96 18.35 20.98
CA ARG A 217 -8.96 19.06 21.79
C ARG A 217 -9.38 19.15 23.26
N ALA A 218 -10.65 19.45 23.52
CA ALA A 218 -11.18 19.51 24.89
C ALA A 218 -11.04 18.16 25.62
N GLN A 219 -11.39 17.04 24.97
CA GLN A 219 -11.28 15.71 25.57
C GLN A 219 -9.82 15.28 25.75
N MET A 220 -8.98 15.53 24.73
CA MET A 220 -7.54 15.26 24.76
C MET A 220 -6.81 16.14 25.78
N GLY A 221 -7.31 17.33 26.09
CA GLY A 221 -6.77 18.25 27.10
C GLY A 221 -7.28 18.00 28.53
N SER A 222 -8.13 16.99 28.75
CA SER A 222 -8.71 16.72 30.06
C SER A 222 -7.64 16.38 31.11
N LYS A 223 -7.85 16.83 32.36
CA LYS A 223 -6.99 16.45 33.50
C LYS A 223 -7.10 14.95 33.80
N ASP A 224 -8.24 14.34 33.50
CA ASP A 224 -8.46 12.90 33.66
C ASP A 224 -7.83 12.12 32.50
N PHE A 225 -6.84 11.29 32.82
CA PHE A 225 -6.13 10.49 31.83
C PHE A 225 -7.05 9.45 31.15
N GLN A 226 -8.11 8.97 31.83
CA GLN A 226 -9.07 8.05 31.22
C GLN A 226 -9.90 8.73 30.15
N GLN A 227 -10.24 10.01 30.32
CA GLN A 227 -10.90 10.78 29.28
C GLN A 227 -9.99 10.97 28.06
N ARG A 228 -8.69 11.19 28.27
CA ARG A 228 -7.71 11.26 27.17
C ARG A 228 -7.61 9.92 26.42
N VAL A 229 -7.59 8.79 27.13
CA VAL A 229 -7.64 7.44 26.53
C VAL A 229 -8.90 7.26 25.68
N LYS A 230 -10.08 7.60 26.22
CA LYS A 230 -11.34 7.55 25.46
C LYS A 230 -11.34 8.46 24.23
N ALA A 231 -10.67 9.62 24.30
CA ALA A 231 -10.53 10.52 23.16
C ALA A 231 -9.66 9.89 22.05
N ILE A 232 -8.59 9.18 22.43
CA ILE A 232 -7.76 8.42 21.48
C ILE A 232 -8.58 7.29 20.84
N ASP A 233 -9.33 6.52 21.64
CA ASP A 233 -10.21 5.45 21.13
C ASP A 233 -11.26 5.99 20.15
N LYS A 234 -11.78 7.19 20.44
CA LYS A 234 -12.71 7.88 19.54
C LYS A 234 -12.04 8.25 18.22
N ILE A 235 -10.81 8.75 18.20
CA ILE A 235 -10.07 9.02 16.96
C ILE A 235 -9.88 7.73 16.16
N VAL A 236 -9.57 6.61 16.81
CA VAL A 236 -9.45 5.29 16.15
C VAL A 236 -10.78 4.88 15.53
N ALA A 237 -11.89 5.04 16.25
CA ALA A 237 -13.23 4.75 15.73
C ALA A 237 -13.59 5.67 14.55
N ASP A 238 -13.32 6.97 14.66
CA ASP A 238 -13.55 7.94 13.59
C ASP A 238 -12.71 7.62 12.33
N CYS A 239 -11.47 7.14 12.49
CA CYS A 239 -10.65 6.68 11.36
C CYS A 239 -11.26 5.47 10.65
N LYS A 240 -11.92 4.57 11.39
CA LYS A 240 -12.59 3.39 10.83
C LYS A 240 -13.89 3.76 10.11
N GLU A 241 -14.66 4.68 10.68
CA GLU A 241 -15.97 5.07 10.15
C GLU A 241 -15.89 6.10 9.02
N LYS A 242 -14.98 7.08 9.14
CA LYS A 242 -14.87 8.25 8.25
C LYS A 242 -13.40 8.66 8.02
N PRO A 243 -12.56 7.79 7.43
CA PRO A 243 -11.12 8.06 7.24
C PRO A 243 -10.86 9.35 6.46
N SER A 244 -11.64 9.64 5.41
CA SER A 244 -11.49 10.87 4.62
C SER A 244 -11.80 12.15 5.40
N PHE A 245 -12.68 12.10 6.41
CA PHE A 245 -12.92 13.22 7.31
C PHE A 245 -11.71 13.50 8.18
N VAL A 246 -11.18 12.44 8.81
CA VAL A 246 -10.04 12.55 9.71
C VAL A 246 -8.80 13.00 8.93
N ALA A 247 -8.59 12.48 7.70
CA ALA A 247 -7.55 12.95 6.79
C ALA A 247 -7.68 14.45 6.45
N ALA A 248 -8.90 14.97 6.32
CA ALA A 248 -9.15 16.40 6.13
C ALA A 248 -8.82 17.25 7.37
N CYS A 249 -8.80 16.63 8.55
CA CYS A 249 -8.45 17.25 9.85
C CYS A 249 -7.08 16.81 10.37
N LYS A 250 -6.21 16.24 9.51
CA LYS A 250 -4.99 15.54 9.93
C LYS A 250 -4.05 16.38 10.80
N PHE A 251 -3.87 17.67 10.53
CA PHE A 251 -2.90 18.48 11.28
C PHE A 251 -3.30 18.60 12.77
N PRO A 252 -4.49 19.11 13.13
CA PRO A 252 -4.92 19.11 14.54
C PRO A 252 -4.95 17.73 15.20
N VAL A 253 -5.34 16.69 14.45
CA VAL A 253 -5.41 15.32 14.97
C VAL A 253 -4.01 14.82 15.35
N PHE A 254 -3.05 14.94 14.44
CA PHE A 254 -1.69 14.49 14.70
C PHE A 254 -0.92 15.38 15.67
N ASP A 255 -1.20 16.69 15.72
CA ASP A 255 -0.70 17.56 16.78
C ASP A 255 -1.16 17.08 18.17
N ALA A 256 -2.43 16.70 18.29
CA ALA A 256 -2.98 16.16 19.54
C ALA A 256 -2.39 14.79 19.89
N ILE A 257 -2.21 13.90 18.92
CA ILE A 257 -1.55 12.59 19.11
C ILE A 257 -0.10 12.78 19.56
N VAL A 258 0.67 13.64 18.89
CA VAL A 258 2.06 13.95 19.25
C VAL A 258 2.14 14.55 20.66
N ALA A 259 1.19 15.40 21.03
CA ALA A 259 1.10 15.91 22.40
C ALA A 259 0.91 14.79 23.43
N ARG A 260 0.11 13.75 23.11
CA ARG A 260 -0.09 12.59 23.98
C ARG A 260 1.14 11.68 24.07
N LEU A 261 1.89 11.49 22.99
CA LEU A 261 3.15 10.74 23.01
C LEU A 261 4.20 11.40 23.91
N ASN A 262 4.22 12.74 23.93
CA ASN A 262 5.16 13.52 24.72
C ASN A 262 4.69 13.78 26.16
N GLU A 263 3.60 13.15 26.63
CA GLU A 263 3.18 13.26 28.01
C GLU A 263 4.09 12.47 28.96
N SER A 264 4.09 12.88 30.23
CA SER A 264 4.73 12.13 31.31
C SER A 264 4.00 10.81 31.63
N ASN A 265 2.73 10.68 31.24
CA ASN A 265 1.92 9.51 31.55
C ASN A 265 2.18 8.35 30.58
N ARG A 266 3.04 7.44 31.02
CA ARG A 266 3.42 6.21 30.30
C ARG A 266 2.26 5.35 29.79
N LYS A 267 1.13 5.29 30.51
CA LYS A 267 -0.05 4.52 30.07
C LYS A 267 -0.71 5.16 28.84
N ILE A 268 -0.77 6.49 28.82
CA ILE A 268 -1.25 7.21 27.64
C ILE A 268 -0.29 7.03 26.49
N ASN A 269 1.01 7.13 26.72
CA ASN A 269 2.00 6.98 25.66
C ASN A 269 1.87 5.59 25.01
N GLN A 270 1.81 4.53 25.83
CA GLN A 270 1.57 3.16 25.33
C GLN A 270 0.27 3.05 24.53
N HIS A 271 -0.86 3.49 25.10
CA HIS A 271 -2.16 3.42 24.43
C HIS A 271 -2.19 4.21 23.11
N THR A 272 -1.50 5.36 23.06
CA THR A 272 -1.39 6.20 21.87
C THR A 272 -0.57 5.50 20.78
N LEU A 273 0.52 4.83 21.15
CA LEU A 273 1.36 4.05 20.22
C LEU A 273 0.58 2.85 19.65
N GLU A 274 -0.18 2.13 20.49
CA GLU A 274 -1.05 1.03 20.05
C GLU A 274 -2.17 1.54 19.12
N ALA A 275 -2.77 2.69 19.45
CA ALA A 275 -3.76 3.34 18.59
C ALA A 275 -3.17 3.72 17.22
N LEU A 276 -1.93 4.21 17.17
CA LEU A 276 -1.24 4.55 15.93
C LEU A 276 -1.12 3.35 14.98
N GLN A 277 -0.86 2.15 15.50
CA GLN A 277 -0.82 0.92 14.69
C GLN A 277 -2.15 0.62 13.97
N THR A 278 -3.26 1.15 14.49
CA THR A 278 -4.58 1.04 13.85
C THR A 278 -4.89 2.24 12.95
N ILE A 279 -4.43 3.44 13.29
CA ILE A 279 -4.67 4.67 12.52
C ILE A 279 -3.87 4.67 11.22
N ILE A 280 -2.60 4.26 11.27
CA ILE A 280 -1.67 4.29 10.12
C ILE A 280 -2.23 3.53 8.89
N PRO A 281 -2.69 2.27 9.00
CA PRO A 281 -3.23 1.53 7.84
C PRO A 281 -4.51 2.14 7.25
N LEU A 282 -5.25 2.91 8.05
CA LEU A 282 -6.53 3.53 7.65
C LEU A 282 -6.31 4.84 6.89
N LEU A 283 -5.29 5.62 7.26
CA LEU A 283 -4.99 6.91 6.65
C LEU A 283 -3.92 6.82 5.54
N LYS A 284 -2.99 5.84 5.61
CA LYS A 284 -1.95 5.60 4.58
C LYS A 284 -1.25 6.90 4.16
N ASP A 285 -1.13 7.15 2.86
CA ASP A 285 -0.40 8.30 2.31
C ASP A 285 -1.00 9.68 2.67
N ASP A 286 -2.25 9.75 3.17
CA ASP A 286 -2.84 11.02 3.62
C ASP A 286 -2.06 11.63 4.79
N MET A 287 -1.30 10.82 5.54
CA MET A 287 -0.48 11.28 6.67
C MET A 287 0.95 11.69 6.28
N ALA A 288 1.33 11.67 4.99
CA ALA A 288 2.68 11.99 4.54
C ALA A 288 3.21 13.34 5.08
N GLN A 289 2.33 14.35 5.18
CA GLN A 289 2.68 15.71 5.63
C GLN A 289 2.95 15.81 7.13
N VAL A 290 2.50 14.85 7.93
CA VAL A 290 2.67 14.84 9.40
C VAL A 290 3.77 13.89 9.87
N LEU A 291 4.38 13.12 8.96
CA LEU A 291 5.45 12.17 9.32
C LEU A 291 6.66 12.85 9.98
N ASN A 292 6.97 14.09 9.57
CA ASN A 292 8.09 14.86 10.13
C ASN A 292 7.93 15.21 11.61
N ILE A 293 6.69 15.27 12.13
CA ILE A 293 6.43 15.49 13.56
C ILE A 293 6.15 14.18 14.29
N LEU A 294 5.54 13.21 13.59
CA LEU A 294 5.13 11.95 14.19
C LEU A 294 6.32 11.02 14.44
N VAL A 295 7.21 10.82 13.46
CA VAL A 295 8.34 9.89 13.59
C VAL A 295 9.26 10.30 14.75
N PRO A 296 9.67 11.58 14.90
CA PRO A 296 10.44 11.99 16.07
C PRO A 296 9.72 11.72 17.39
N ALA A 297 8.42 12.01 17.47
CA ALA A 297 7.63 11.79 18.67
C ALA A 297 7.57 10.30 19.07
N ILE A 298 7.53 9.38 18.10
CA ILE A 298 7.60 7.94 18.36
C ILE A 298 9.01 7.54 18.84
N VAL A 299 10.03 7.98 18.12
CA VAL A 299 11.38 7.42 18.27
C VAL A 299 12.16 8.01 19.46
N ASP A 300 12.04 9.32 19.71
CA ASP A 300 12.91 10.03 20.64
C ASP A 300 12.76 9.52 22.09
N ASN A 301 11.54 9.17 22.50
CA ASN A 301 11.22 8.81 23.90
C ASN A 301 10.84 7.34 24.10
N HIS A 302 10.39 6.62 23.07
CA HIS A 302 9.73 5.32 23.27
C HIS A 302 10.58 4.12 22.84
N LEU A 303 11.40 4.24 21.79
CA LEU A 303 12.32 3.17 21.39
C LEU A 303 13.50 2.97 22.37
N ASN A 304 13.80 3.95 23.21
CA ASN A 304 14.77 3.80 24.30
C ASN A 304 14.10 3.49 25.66
N SER A 305 12.79 3.25 25.67
CA SER A 305 12.05 2.98 26.91
C SER A 305 12.49 1.65 27.53
N LYS A 306 12.66 1.65 28.85
CA LYS A 306 12.89 0.42 29.63
C LYS A 306 11.62 -0.42 29.84
N ILE A 307 10.45 0.16 29.56
CA ILE A 307 9.18 -0.55 29.64
C ILE A 307 8.95 -1.26 28.32
N GLN A 308 9.03 -2.59 28.36
CA GLN A 308 8.90 -3.46 27.20
C GLN A 308 7.64 -3.17 26.38
N ALA A 309 6.47 -3.02 27.04
CA ALA A 309 5.22 -2.74 26.34
C ALA A 309 5.23 -1.41 25.55
N ILE A 310 5.92 -0.38 26.05
CA ILE A 310 6.06 0.90 25.34
C ILE A 310 7.02 0.75 24.16
N HIS A 311 8.12 0.02 24.36
CA HIS A 311 9.08 -0.27 23.29
C HIS A 311 8.41 -1.06 22.16
N GLU A 312 7.70 -2.15 22.49
CA GLU A 312 6.94 -2.97 21.53
C GLU A 312 5.85 -2.18 20.82
N ALA A 313 5.14 -1.30 21.53
CA ALA A 313 4.14 -0.44 20.91
C ALA A 313 4.76 0.57 19.93
N ALA A 314 5.95 1.11 20.25
CA ALA A 314 6.68 2.02 19.38
C ALA A 314 7.25 1.33 18.14
N ASP A 315 7.88 0.16 18.33
CA ASP A 315 8.34 -0.70 17.24
C ASP A 315 7.17 -1.10 16.31
N GLY A 316 6.04 -1.53 16.88
CA GLY A 316 4.84 -1.84 16.12
C GLY A 316 4.30 -0.63 15.32
N ALA A 317 4.36 0.58 15.88
CA ALA A 317 3.96 1.79 15.17
C ALA A 317 4.91 2.12 14.01
N LEU A 318 6.23 1.98 14.18
CA LEU A 318 7.21 2.19 13.11
C LEU A 318 7.10 1.11 12.03
N SER A 319 6.94 -0.15 12.41
CA SER A 319 6.68 -1.26 11.50
C SER A 319 5.41 -1.03 10.68
N SER A 320 4.34 -0.52 11.31
CA SER A 320 3.12 -0.13 10.62
C SER A 320 3.36 0.98 9.60
N LEU A 321 4.20 1.97 9.90
CA LEU A 321 4.58 3.00 8.93
C LEU A 321 5.27 2.39 7.71
N VAL A 322 6.29 1.55 7.91
CA VAL A 322 7.05 0.89 6.83
C VAL A 322 6.17 -0.03 5.98
N CYS A 323 5.20 -0.71 6.59
CA CYS A 323 4.30 -1.63 5.86
C CYS A 323 3.21 -0.94 5.04
N HIS A 324 2.82 0.30 5.37
CA HIS A 324 1.62 0.93 4.80
C HIS A 324 1.85 2.25 4.07
N LEU A 325 3.05 2.82 4.12
CA LEU A 325 3.41 4.04 3.40
C LEU A 325 4.51 3.79 2.36
N ASP A 326 4.65 4.69 1.39
CA ASP A 326 5.79 4.66 0.47
C ASP A 326 7.11 4.83 1.24
N ASN A 327 7.93 3.78 1.23
CA ASN A 327 9.24 3.75 1.87
C ASN A 327 10.18 4.87 1.36
N ALA A 328 9.95 5.41 0.16
CA ALA A 328 10.70 6.58 -0.31
C ALA A 328 10.47 7.83 0.56
N LEU A 329 9.27 8.02 1.12
CA LEU A 329 8.94 9.13 2.02
C LEU A 329 9.60 8.93 3.39
N LEU A 330 9.58 7.70 3.89
CA LEU A 330 10.12 7.34 5.21
C LEU A 330 11.65 7.35 5.23
N LEU A 331 12.31 6.97 4.13
CA LEU A 331 13.76 6.77 4.08
C LEU A 331 14.52 8.03 4.53
N SER A 332 14.15 9.19 3.98
CA SER A 332 14.82 10.45 4.34
C SER A 332 14.61 10.78 5.82
N ILE A 333 13.42 10.56 6.36
CA ILE A 333 13.08 10.88 7.75
C ILE A 333 13.85 9.96 8.70
N PHE A 334 13.88 8.66 8.40
CA PHE A 334 14.57 7.65 9.20
C PHE A 334 16.07 7.88 9.17
N CYS A 335 16.66 8.16 8.00
CA CYS A 335 18.08 8.48 7.89
C CYS A 335 18.46 9.72 8.69
N THR A 336 17.70 10.82 8.57
CA THR A 336 17.97 12.05 9.32
C THR A 336 17.87 11.81 10.83
N LYS A 337 16.85 11.09 11.30
CA LYS A 337 16.68 10.81 12.73
C LYS A 337 17.72 9.84 13.26
N ALA A 338 18.07 8.77 12.54
CA ALA A 338 19.10 7.81 12.94
C ALA A 338 20.47 8.49 13.17
N GLN A 339 20.77 9.56 12.43
CA GLN A 339 22.00 10.34 12.63
C GLN A 339 22.05 11.10 13.97
N THR A 340 20.90 11.41 14.58
CA THR A 340 20.81 12.19 15.83
C THR A 340 20.53 11.35 17.07
N LEU A 341 20.02 10.13 16.88
CA LEU A 341 19.62 9.24 17.97
C LEU A 341 20.82 8.62 18.68
N SER A 342 20.53 7.98 19.82
CA SER A 342 21.50 7.22 20.62
C SER A 342 20.85 5.93 21.15
N GLY A 343 21.69 5.02 21.66
CA GLY A 343 21.23 3.77 22.27
C GLY A 343 20.53 2.83 21.29
N ASN A 344 19.53 2.11 21.82
CA ASN A 344 18.75 1.10 21.10
C ASN A 344 17.95 1.73 19.95
N ALA A 345 17.39 2.92 20.16
CA ALA A 345 16.63 3.62 19.12
C ALA A 345 17.45 3.87 17.84
N LYS A 346 18.72 4.24 17.98
CA LYS A 346 19.63 4.41 16.84
C LYS A 346 19.86 3.08 16.11
N GLY A 347 20.10 2.00 16.86
CA GLY A 347 20.33 0.67 16.30
C GLY A 347 19.10 0.16 15.54
N HIS A 348 17.95 0.20 16.18
CA HIS A 348 16.68 -0.25 15.61
C HIS A 348 16.32 0.52 14.32
N LEU A 349 16.41 1.85 14.33
CA LEU A 349 16.11 2.64 13.13
C LEU A 349 17.13 2.39 12.00
N THR A 350 18.37 2.08 12.34
CA THR A 350 19.41 1.68 11.35
C THR A 350 19.06 0.34 10.69
N GLU A 351 18.56 -0.64 11.46
CA GLU A 351 18.11 -1.93 10.93
C GLU A 351 16.89 -1.77 10.03
N MET A 352 15.92 -0.93 10.40
CA MET A 352 14.79 -0.62 9.53
C MET A 352 15.24 0.01 8.21
N VAL A 353 16.19 0.95 8.25
CA VAL A 353 16.77 1.53 7.02
C VAL A 353 17.45 0.46 6.17
N ALA A 354 18.14 -0.52 6.78
CA ALA A 354 18.76 -1.62 6.04
C ALA A 354 17.72 -2.46 5.27
N VAL A 355 16.56 -2.73 5.88
CA VAL A 355 15.44 -3.40 5.19
C VAL A 355 14.89 -2.54 4.06
N MET A 356 14.74 -1.23 4.26
CA MET A 356 14.23 -0.33 3.21
C MET A 356 15.19 -0.21 2.03
N VAL A 357 16.52 -0.31 2.26
CA VAL A 357 17.54 -0.28 1.20
C VAL A 357 17.35 -1.43 0.21
N THR A 358 17.10 -2.65 0.70
CA THR A 358 16.96 -3.82 -0.18
C THR A 358 15.73 -3.74 -1.06
N GLU A 359 14.65 -3.10 -0.59
CA GLU A 359 13.44 -2.87 -1.37
C GLU A 359 13.57 -1.68 -2.34
N LEU A 360 14.17 -0.57 -1.90
CA LEU A 360 14.16 0.69 -2.64
C LEU A 360 15.29 0.80 -3.67
N TYR A 361 16.46 0.22 -3.41
CA TYR A 361 17.62 0.40 -4.28
C TYR A 361 17.37 -0.04 -5.74
N PRO A 362 16.71 -1.18 -6.04
CA PRO A 362 16.41 -1.59 -7.41
C PRO A 362 15.51 -0.61 -8.19
N ARG A 363 14.73 0.22 -7.48
CA ARG A 363 13.75 1.16 -8.08
C ARG A 363 14.25 2.61 -8.07
N LYS A 364 14.98 3.02 -7.02
CA LYS A 364 15.40 4.41 -6.77
C LYS A 364 16.84 4.46 -6.20
N PRO A 365 17.87 3.99 -6.95
CA PRO A 365 19.25 3.86 -6.43
C PRO A 365 19.84 5.20 -5.98
N GLN A 366 19.66 6.26 -6.79
CA GLN A 366 20.15 7.61 -6.46
C GLN A 366 19.59 8.15 -5.13
N MET A 367 18.34 7.82 -4.79
CA MET A 367 17.74 8.25 -3.52
C MET A 367 18.40 7.53 -2.35
N VAL A 368 18.64 6.23 -2.48
CA VAL A 368 19.32 5.44 -1.45
C VAL A 368 20.75 5.93 -1.27
N GLU A 369 21.49 6.14 -2.35
CA GLU A 369 22.84 6.69 -2.32
C GLU A 369 22.89 8.04 -1.59
N GLN A 370 22.02 8.98 -1.98
CA GLN A 370 22.01 10.34 -1.42
C GLN A 370 21.59 10.41 0.06
N LYS A 371 20.72 9.49 0.52
CA LYS A 371 20.12 9.56 1.86
C LYS A 371 20.79 8.61 2.84
N VAL A 372 21.16 7.41 2.41
CA VAL A 372 21.64 6.34 3.28
C VAL A 372 23.15 6.35 3.43
N LEU A 373 23.93 6.68 2.38
CA LEU A 373 25.39 6.73 2.49
C LEU A 373 25.87 7.74 3.55
N PRO A 374 25.33 8.97 3.65
CA PRO A 374 25.71 9.89 4.73
C PRO A 374 25.45 9.33 6.13
N LEU A 375 24.37 8.57 6.30
CA LEU A 375 24.09 7.87 7.55
C LEU A 375 25.16 6.79 7.80
N LEU A 376 25.46 5.94 6.81
CA LEU A 376 26.48 4.90 6.95
C LEU A 376 27.83 5.50 7.36
N TRP A 377 28.29 6.56 6.69
CA TRP A 377 29.58 7.20 6.99
C TRP A 377 29.64 7.71 8.44
N LYS A 378 28.55 8.34 8.91
CA LYS A 378 28.44 8.79 10.29
C LYS A 378 28.43 7.61 11.28
N LEU A 379 27.77 6.51 10.93
CA LEU A 379 27.75 5.29 11.74
C LEU A 379 29.14 4.64 11.81
N LEU A 380 29.86 4.55 10.69
CA LEU A 380 31.23 4.02 10.64
C LEU A 380 32.22 4.87 11.45
N ALA A 381 32.04 6.19 11.43
CA ALA A 381 32.85 7.11 12.22
C ALA A 381 32.56 7.00 13.73
N SER A 382 31.32 6.66 14.11
CA SER A 382 30.95 6.44 15.51
C SER A 382 31.12 4.97 15.86
N SER A 383 32.14 4.58 16.63
CA SER A 383 32.41 3.17 17.01
C SER A 383 31.31 2.44 17.83
N THR A 384 30.10 3.00 17.89
CA THR A 384 28.89 2.56 18.58
C THR A 384 27.94 1.79 17.65
N ASN A 385 27.15 0.84 18.17
CA ASN A 385 26.14 0.09 17.42
C ASN A 385 26.69 -0.68 16.20
N LYS A 386 27.76 -1.44 16.40
CA LYS A 386 28.43 -2.19 15.33
C LYS A 386 27.48 -3.16 14.62
N GLY A 387 26.67 -3.94 15.34
CA GLY A 387 25.71 -4.90 14.74
C GLY A 387 24.77 -4.26 13.70
N PRO A 388 23.94 -3.27 14.09
CA PRO A 388 23.07 -2.55 13.16
C PRO A 388 23.83 -1.90 11.99
N THR A 389 25.02 -1.34 12.26
CA THR A 389 25.87 -0.73 11.24
C THR A 389 26.38 -1.77 10.24
N THR A 390 26.76 -2.96 10.71
CA THR A 390 27.13 -4.11 9.89
C THR A 390 25.96 -4.55 9.02
N THR A 391 24.74 -4.65 9.58
CA THR A 391 23.53 -5.02 8.82
C THR A 391 23.24 -4.01 7.71
N LEU A 392 23.32 -2.71 7.99
CA LEU A 392 23.14 -1.66 6.98
C LEU A 392 24.23 -1.71 5.90
N CYS A 393 25.49 -1.86 6.31
CA CYS A 393 26.62 -1.99 5.40
C CYS A 393 26.47 -3.21 4.48
N TYR A 394 26.03 -4.34 5.02
CA TYR A 394 25.77 -5.56 4.26
C TYR A 394 24.62 -5.36 3.26
N ALA A 395 23.51 -4.76 3.69
CA ALA A 395 22.38 -4.46 2.81
C ALA A 395 22.78 -3.56 1.63
N LEU A 396 23.61 -2.55 1.87
CA LEU A 396 24.15 -1.70 0.80
C LEU A 396 25.13 -2.48 -0.09
N TYR A 397 26.02 -3.29 0.49
CA TYR A 397 26.97 -4.10 -0.29
C TYR A 397 26.26 -5.10 -1.21
N LEU A 398 25.17 -5.73 -0.76
CA LEU A 398 24.37 -6.63 -1.60
C LEU A 398 23.75 -5.93 -2.82
N GLN A 399 23.46 -4.63 -2.72
CA GLN A 399 22.82 -3.85 -3.77
C GLN A 399 23.82 -3.14 -4.69
N MET A 400 24.93 -2.66 -4.12
CA MET A 400 25.93 -1.81 -4.80
C MET A 400 27.20 -2.57 -5.19
N GLY A 401 27.47 -3.72 -4.57
CA GLY A 401 28.71 -4.47 -4.74
C GLY A 401 29.95 -3.64 -4.40
N GLU A 402 30.98 -3.78 -5.24
CA GLU A 402 32.27 -3.09 -5.07
C GLU A 402 32.18 -1.57 -5.27
N ASP A 403 31.12 -1.06 -5.90
CA ASP A 403 30.92 0.38 -6.08
C ASP A 403 30.78 1.11 -4.74
N LEU A 404 30.32 0.42 -3.68
CA LEU A 404 30.29 0.97 -2.32
C LEU A 404 31.66 1.48 -1.86
N ARG A 405 32.76 0.87 -2.31
CA ARG A 405 34.13 1.34 -2.01
C ARG A 405 34.45 2.63 -2.76
N GLN A 406 33.95 2.79 -3.98
CA GLN A 406 34.15 4.01 -4.76
C GLN A 406 33.42 5.19 -4.11
N PHE A 407 32.19 4.97 -3.61
CA PHE A 407 31.44 5.98 -2.86
C PHE A 407 32.09 6.38 -1.53
N ALA A 408 32.92 5.51 -0.96
CA ALA A 408 33.67 5.81 0.25
C ALA A 408 34.87 6.72 0.01
N ALA A 409 35.41 6.82 -1.22
CA ALA A 409 36.62 7.58 -1.56
C ALA A 409 36.76 8.99 -0.92
N PRO A 410 35.71 9.83 -0.86
CA PRO A 410 35.81 11.16 -0.22
C PRO A 410 35.77 11.14 1.33
N GLN A 411 35.56 9.98 1.97
CA GLN A 411 35.46 9.85 3.42
C GLN A 411 36.83 9.74 4.10
N SER A 412 36.87 9.89 5.44
CA SER A 412 38.10 9.79 6.21
C SER A 412 38.74 8.38 6.14
N MET A 413 40.03 8.30 6.45
CA MET A 413 40.76 7.02 6.48
C MET A 413 40.19 6.03 7.52
N ASP A 414 39.65 6.53 8.63
CA ASP A 414 39.04 5.69 9.66
C ASP A 414 37.75 5.04 9.18
N VAL A 415 36.91 5.80 8.46
CA VAL A 415 35.69 5.29 7.83
C VAL A 415 36.03 4.23 6.78
N HIS A 416 37.06 4.46 5.96
CA HIS A 416 37.53 3.47 4.98
C HIS A 416 38.00 2.17 5.64
N LYS A 417 38.82 2.26 6.70
CA LYS A 417 39.30 1.08 7.42
C LYS A 417 38.13 0.29 8.02
N ALA A 418 37.17 0.98 8.64
CA ALA A 418 35.97 0.36 9.20
C ALA A 418 35.10 -0.32 8.14
N LEU A 419 34.92 0.34 6.98
CA LEU A 419 34.19 -0.22 5.85
C LEU A 419 34.84 -1.50 5.33
N ILE A 420 36.15 -1.45 5.03
CA ILE A 420 36.91 -2.60 4.53
C ILE A 420 36.88 -3.75 5.53
N GLN A 421 37.01 -3.46 6.83
CA GLN A 421 36.95 -4.47 7.87
C GLN A 421 35.61 -5.21 7.87
N MET A 422 34.49 -4.49 7.71
CA MET A 422 33.18 -5.13 7.64
C MET A 422 32.93 -5.86 6.32
N MET A 423 33.39 -5.33 5.20
CA MET A 423 33.26 -6.02 3.92
C MET A 423 34.00 -7.36 3.88
N ARG A 424 35.05 -7.55 4.69
CA ARG A 424 35.74 -8.85 4.83
C ARG A 424 34.95 -9.90 5.61
N THR A 425 33.91 -9.47 6.33
CA THR A 425 33.05 -10.36 7.12
C THR A 425 31.77 -10.77 6.38
N PHE A 426 31.55 -10.21 5.20
CA PHE A 426 30.47 -10.55 4.28
C PHE A 426 30.98 -11.58 3.27
#